data_AF-A0A078KTH3-F1
#
_entry.id   AF-A0A078KTH3-F1
#
_cell.length_a   1.000
_cell.length_b   1.000
_cell.length_c   1.000
_cell.angle_alpha   90.00
_cell.angle_beta   90.00
_cell.angle_gamma   90.00
#
_symmetry.space_group_name_H-M   'P 1'
#
loop_
_entity.id
_entity.type
_entity.pdbx_description
1 polymer ?
#
loop_
_entity_poly.entity_id
_entity_poly.type
_entity_poly.pdbx_seq_one_letter_code
_entity_poly.pdbx_strand_id
1 'polypeptide(L)' 'MQFGEKMQGNSSTLTLLHTNEGWLYLATVIDLYNRKIVGWSMGTQLVSQLTEDALMMAIKRCKPPKGVIHHSDRGS' A
#
# COMPACT_ATOMS: atom_id res chain seq x y z
N MET A 1 -25.08 15.21 -12.01
CA MET A 1 -24.09 15.47 -10.95
C MET A 1 -23.57 14.13 -10.47
N GLN A 2 -22.37 13.73 -10.92
CA GLN A 2 -21.77 12.43 -10.57
C GLN A 2 -20.98 12.61 -9.26
N PHE A 3 -21.51 12.10 -8.15
CA PHE A 3 -20.81 12.02 -6.87
C PHE A 3 -19.63 11.04 -6.98
N GLY A 4 -18.42 11.48 -6.64
CA GLY A 4 -17.25 10.61 -6.54
C GLY A 4 -15.90 11.30 -6.69
N GLU A 5 -15.73 12.50 -6.13
CA GLU A 5 -14.41 13.12 -6.06
C GLU A 5 -13.56 12.53 -4.91
N LYS A 6 -12.48 11.89 -5.34
CA LYS A 6 -11.11 12.01 -4.79
C LYS A 6 -10.79 11.25 -3.50
N MET A 7 -9.97 10.21 -3.66
CA MET A 7 -9.17 9.57 -2.62
C MET A 7 -8.45 10.62 -1.77
N GLN A 8 -8.85 10.76 -0.51
CA GLN A 8 -8.29 11.76 0.42
C GLN A 8 -7.14 11.22 1.29
N GLY A 9 -6.81 9.93 1.20
CA GLY A 9 -5.63 9.37 1.87
C GLY A 9 -5.45 7.88 1.63
N ASN A 10 -4.20 7.44 1.55
CA ASN A 10 -3.83 6.03 1.57
C ASN A 10 -2.78 5.77 2.67
N SER A 11 -2.83 4.60 3.29
CA SER A 11 -1.84 4.17 4.29
C SER A 11 -1.02 3.01 3.74
N SER A 12 0.29 2.97 4.02
CA SER A 12 1.14 1.80 3.83
C SER A 12 1.43 1.09 5.14
N THR A 13 1.38 -0.25 5.12
CA THR A 13 1.80 -1.09 6.24
C THR A 13 2.75 -2.20 5.77
N LEU A 14 3.54 -2.73 6.71
CA LEU A 14 4.42 -3.85 6.49
C LEU A 14 4.16 -4.91 7.56
N THR A 15 3.94 -6.15 7.13
CA THR A 15 3.59 -7.27 8.01
C THR A 15 4.45 -8.49 7.69
N LEU A 16 4.85 -9.23 8.72
CA LEU A 16 5.52 -10.52 8.57
C LEU A 16 4.47 -11.65 8.50
N LEU A 17 4.53 -12.46 7.46
CA LEU A 17 3.62 -13.57 7.20
C LEU A 17 4.34 -14.92 7.32
N HIS A 18 3.73 -15.85 8.05
CA HIS A 18 4.22 -17.23 8.13
C HIS A 18 3.61 -18.07 7.00
N THR A 19 4.45 -18.79 6.27
CA THR A 19 4.03 -19.74 5.23
C THR A 19 4.66 -21.12 5.48
N ASN A 20 4.21 -22.13 4.74
CA ASN A 20 4.81 -23.47 4.81
C ASN A 20 6.26 -23.53 4.30
N GLU A 21 6.71 -22.51 3.55
CA GLU A 21 8.05 -22.39 2.98
C GLU A 21 8.94 -21.41 3.77
N GLY A 22 8.42 -20.85 4.86
CA GLY A 22 9.12 -19.88 5.71
C GLY A 22 8.40 -18.53 5.82
N TRP A 23 9.13 -17.52 6.29
CA TRP A 23 8.60 -16.19 6.55
C TRP A 23 8.72 -15.26 5.33
N LEU A 24 7.67 -14.46 5.09
CA LEU A 24 7.64 -13.43 4.05
C LEU A 24 7.28 -12.07 4.65
N TYR A 25 7.98 -11.03 4.23
CA TYR A 25 7.56 -9.66 4.45
C TYR A 25 6.53 -9.29 3.37
N LEU A 26 5.40 -8.72 3.79
CA LEU A 26 4.34 -8.21 2.92
C LEU A 26 4.18 -6.71 3.18
N ALA A 27 4.43 -5.89 2.16
CA ALA A 27 4.06 -4.49 2.13
C ALA A 27 2.69 -4.32 1.46
N THR A 28 1.81 -3.51 2.01
CA THR A 28 0.50 -3.19 1.42
C THR A 28 0.22 -1.70 1.44
N VAL A 29 -0.58 -1.23 0.48
CA VAL A 29 -1.14 0.12 0.44
C VAL A 29 -2.67 0.02 0.38
N ILE A 30 -3.34 0.60 1.37
CA ILE A 30 -4.80 0.64 1.47
C ILE A 30 -5.33 2.03 1.09
N ASP A 31 -6.37 2.05 0.27
CA ASP A 31 -7.20 3.24 0.09
C ASP A 31 -8.22 3.30 1.23
N LEU A 32 -8.10 4.32 2.09
CA LEU A 32 -8.89 4.44 3.30
C LEU A 32 -10.36 4.76 3.01
N TYR A 33 -10.68 5.32 1.85
CA TYR A 33 -12.05 5.68 1.48
C TYR A 33 -12.88 4.43 1.15
N ASN A 34 -12.33 3.53 0.34
CA ASN A 34 -13.05 2.33 -0.11
C ASN A 34 -12.60 1.05 0.62
N ARG A 35 -11.62 1.15 1.53
CA ARG A 35 -11.02 0.03 2.27
C ARG A 35 -10.44 -1.08 1.39
N LYS A 36 -9.91 -0.72 0.23
CA LYS A 36 -9.32 -1.69 -0.72
C LYS A 36 -7.80 -1.66 -0.65
N ILE A 37 -7.18 -2.83 -0.72
CA ILE A 37 -5.74 -2.94 -1.02
C ILE A 37 -5.55 -2.57 -2.49
N VAL A 38 -4.85 -1.48 -2.72
CA VAL A 38 -4.62 -0.91 -4.04
C VAL A 38 -3.20 -1.14 -4.56
N GLY A 39 -2.29 -1.54 -3.67
CA GLY A 39 -0.94 -1.99 -4.02
C GLY A 39 -0.36 -2.92 -2.97
N TRP A 40 0.54 -3.81 -3.38
CA TRP A 40 1.23 -4.75 -2.49
C TRP A 40 2.53 -5.26 -3.11
N SER A 41 3.45 -5.73 -2.28
CA SER A 41 4.67 -6.45 -2.70
C SER A 41 5.13 -7.37 -1.57
N MET A 42 5.75 -8.49 -1.91
CA MET A 42 6.24 -9.46 -0.92
C MET A 42 7.65 -9.95 -1.22
N GLY A 43 8.40 -10.29 -0.17
CA GLY A 43 9.76 -10.81 -0.31
C GLY A 43 10.25 -11.50 0.96
N THR A 44 11.32 -12.28 0.82
CA THR A 44 11.95 -13.02 1.94
C THR A 44 12.85 -12.13 2.82
N GLN A 45 13.11 -10.89 2.39
CA GLN A 45 13.97 -9.94 3.10
C GLN A 45 13.26 -8.60 3.29
N LEU A 46 13.53 -7.94 4.42
CA LEU A 46 13.04 -6.61 4.69
C LEU A 46 13.87 -5.57 3.93
N VAL A 47 13.36 -5.11 2.80
CA VAL A 47 14.00 -4.09 1.95
C VAL A 47 13.01 -3.00 1.55
N SER A 48 13.49 -1.77 1.37
CA SER A 48 12.66 -0.61 0.98
C SER A 48 11.92 -0.82 -0.34
N GLN A 49 12.44 -1.69 -1.21
CA GLN A 49 11.84 -2.02 -2.50
C GLN A 49 10.42 -2.56 -2.36
N LEU A 50 10.12 -3.33 -1.29
CA LEU A 50 8.76 -3.84 -1.09
C LEU A 50 7.74 -2.71 -0.93
N THR A 51 8.09 -1.68 -0.16
CA THR A 51 7.23 -0.51 0.04
C THR A 51 7.13 0.34 -1.22
N GLU A 52 8.24 0.53 -1.93
CA GLU A 52 8.26 1.27 -3.20
C GLU A 52 7.38 0.60 -4.26
N ASP A 53 7.51 -0.71 -4.44
CA ASP A 53 6.73 -1.49 -5.40
C ASP A 53 5.23 -1.45 -5.09
N ALA A 54 4.88 -1.60 -3.81
CA ALA A 54 3.49 -1.53 -3.36
C ALA A 54 2.90 -0.13 -3.63
N LEU A 55 3.65 0.94 -3.35
CA LEU A 55 3.22 2.32 -3.62
C LEU A 55 3.09 2.60 -5.12
N MET A 56 4.06 2.16 -5.92
CA MET A 56 4.02 2.32 -7.37
C MET A 56 2.85 1.56 -8.00
N MET A 57 2.53 0.37 -7.50
CA MET A 57 1.32 -0.36 -7.91
C MET A 57 0.06 0.44 -7.60
N ALA A 58 -0.05 1.01 -6.39
CA ALA A 58 -1.19 1.82 -5.99
C ALA A 58 -1.35 3.09 -6.86
N ILE A 59 -0.25 3.80 -7.14
CA ILE A 59 -0.27 4.99 -8.02
C ILE A 59 -0.74 4.62 -9.42
N LYS A 60 -0.20 3.54 -10.01
CA LYS A 60 -0.59 3.09 -11.36
C LYS A 60 -2.06 2.69 -11.44
N ARG A 61 -2.57 2.00 -10.42
CA ARG A 61 -3.96 1.51 -10.37
C ARG A 61 -4.96 2.63 -10.12
N CYS A 62 -4.67 3.51 -9.17
CA CYS A 62 -5.64 4.49 -8.70
C CYS A 62 -5.52 5.86 -9.36
N LYS A 63 -4.37 6.16 -9.99
CA LYS A 63 -4.10 7.44 -10.68
C LYS A 63 -4.52 8.65 -9.82
N PRO A 64 -3.97 8.78 -8.60
CA PRO A 64 -4.39 9.82 -7.68
C PRO A 64 -4.20 11.22 -8.27
N PRO A 65 -5.11 12.16 -8.01
CA PRO A 65 -4.91 13.55 -8.38
C PRO A 65 -3.68 14.14 -7.67
N LYS A 66 -3.13 15.23 -8.21
CA LYS A 66 -2.05 15.96 -7.53
C LYS A 66 -2.52 16.42 -6.14
N GLY A 67 -1.62 16.35 -5.16
CA GLY A 67 -1.88 16.79 -3.79
C GLY A 67 -2.40 15.72 -2.82
N VAL A 68 -2.53 14.46 -3.25
CA VAL A 68 -2.83 13.35 -2.33
C VAL A 68 -1.65 13.12 -1.37
N ILE A 69 -1.97 12.95 -0.09
CA ILE A 69 -1.01 12.65 0.96
C ILE A 69 -0.96 11.14 1.16
N HIS A 70 0.26 10.59 1.12
CA HIS A 70 0.53 9.20 1.50
C HIS A 70 0.94 9.15 2.97
N HIS A 71 0.26 8.34 3.76
CA HIS A 71 0.63 8.08 5.14
C HIS A 71 1.42 6.77 5.22
N SER A 72 2.60 6.82 5.84
CA SER A 72 3.38 5.61 6.13
C SER A 72 3.45 5.45 7.63
N ASP A 73 2.81 4.40 8.13
CA ASP A 73 2.86 4.06 9.54
C ASP A 73 4.20 3.39 9.82
N ARG A 74 5.00 3.96 10.72
CA ARG A 74 6.06 3.19 11.36
C ARG A 74 5.42 2.41 12.50
N GLY A 75 5.43 1.09 12.40
CA GLY A 75 5.04 0.21 13.50
C GLY A 75 5.89 0.51 14.74
N SER A 76 5.24 0.54 15.91
CA SER A 76 5.86 0.60 17.24
C SER A 76 6.18 -0.78 17.78
#